data_AF-A0A820AFM1-F1
#
_entry.id   AF-A0A820AFM1-F1
#
_cell.length_a   1.000
_cell.length_b   1.000
_cell.length_c   1.000
_cell.angle_alpha   90.00
_cell.angle_beta   90.00
_cell.angle_gamma   90.00
#
_symmetry.space_group_name_H-M   'P 1'
#
loop_
_entity.id
_entity.type
_entity.pdbx_description
1 polymer ?
#
loop_
_entity_poly.entity_id
_entity_poly.type
_entity_poly.pdbx_seq_one_letter_code
_entity_poly.pdbx_strand_id
1 'polypeptide(L)'
;VYGYPNVHGEGPGHHIVCAGFDKDGDEEFLVALRGPSPNQGVYYYKPIDLSRGLFAKWKVTDDSAARIAVVDFNNNGLLDFATIGYYVPGYYIVENPSINIYYNRFANKNVQDTKELQVTKQNNELLFKVPRPHKALQYEMMPFITIGGITLSLEMIPSNSLRQVDKNTYIKVLSGVIMWIDSSTELSQTVNHSRTFVCKPKTVSSLRICSNENVTTTGNEGILLIVLKMNETMDSISRFDSIQKVTIENVLSEYCSEEVRNLSFQFIRCDEYDWKTEKCKGLEFYNMKGFEIKFVDNDEHLCYIQLWAAAQGTNCEVHNHSNVSSCEVHACIINSTGKGGMMYLINSKEDYDPLTTPNSQFQKLEVSSLYEHGLLWNIDEQKKTVL
;
A
#
# COMPACT_ATOMS: atom_id res chain seq x y z
N VAL A 1 -34.90 -26.15 -1.75
CA VAL A 1 -35.38 -26.82 -0.52
C VAL A 1 -34.21 -27.58 0.08
N TYR A 2 -33.96 -27.42 1.38
CA TYR A 2 -32.86 -28.06 2.10
C TYR A 2 -33.38 -29.21 2.95
N GLY A 3 -32.78 -30.39 2.82
CA GLY A 3 -33.15 -31.58 3.58
C GLY A 3 -34.60 -32.06 3.38
N TYR A 4 -34.91 -33.16 4.08
CA TYR A 4 -36.28 -33.63 4.26
C TYR A 4 -36.84 -33.12 5.59
N PRO A 5 -38.17 -32.95 5.70
CA PRO A 5 -38.81 -32.64 6.98
C PRO A 5 -38.45 -33.67 8.05
N ASN A 6 -38.21 -33.21 9.29
CA ASN A 6 -38.08 -34.09 10.45
C ASN A 6 -39.44 -34.72 10.83
N VAL A 7 -39.47 -35.52 11.90
CA VAL A 7 -40.71 -36.16 12.42
C VAL A 7 -41.80 -35.16 12.82
N HIS A 8 -41.46 -33.89 13.02
CA HIS A 8 -42.38 -32.79 13.32
C HIS A 8 -42.79 -32.00 12.07
N GLY A 9 -42.36 -32.42 10.86
CA GLY A 9 -42.68 -31.75 9.60
C GLY A 9 -41.79 -30.53 9.30
N GLU A 10 -40.66 -30.39 9.98
CA GLU A 10 -39.84 -29.18 9.93
C GLU A 10 -38.56 -29.35 9.13
N GLY A 11 -38.18 -28.30 8.41
CA GLY A 11 -36.90 -28.24 7.71
C GLY A 11 -35.74 -27.72 8.58
N PRO A 12 -34.52 -27.74 8.03
CA PRO A 12 -33.32 -27.21 8.67
C PRO A 12 -33.15 -25.70 8.52
N GLY A 13 -33.87 -25.06 7.59
CA GLY A 13 -33.78 -23.61 7.38
C GLY A 13 -34.36 -22.83 8.55
N HIS A 14 -33.65 -21.80 9.02
CA HIS A 14 -34.07 -21.02 10.18
C HIS A 14 -34.02 -19.50 9.97
N HIS A 15 -33.07 -18.99 9.18
CA HIS A 15 -32.93 -17.54 8.97
C HIS A 15 -32.39 -17.24 7.57
N ILE A 16 -32.82 -16.11 7.00
CA ILE A 16 -32.29 -15.57 5.74
C ILE A 16 -31.97 -14.09 5.98
N VAL A 17 -30.83 -13.63 5.47
CA VAL A 17 -30.45 -12.21 5.47
C VAL A 17 -29.93 -11.84 4.09
N CYS A 18 -30.33 -10.66 3.60
CA CYS A 18 -29.82 -10.08 2.35
C CYS A 18 -28.76 -9.02 2.67
N ALA A 19 -27.71 -8.97 1.88
CA ALA A 19 -26.71 -7.91 1.89
C ALA A 19 -25.85 -7.93 0.62
N GLY A 20 -25.24 -6.81 0.25
CA GLY A 20 -24.26 -6.75 -0.84
C GLY A 20 -22.88 -7.21 -0.36
N PHE A 21 -22.57 -8.51 -0.47
CA PHE A 21 -21.31 -9.07 0.01
C PHE A 21 -20.15 -8.82 -0.97
N ASP A 22 -20.40 -8.75 -2.28
CA ASP A 22 -19.36 -8.44 -3.28
C ASP A 22 -19.44 -7.01 -3.86
N LYS A 23 -20.44 -6.22 -3.44
CA LYS A 23 -20.66 -4.83 -3.85
C LYS A 23 -20.78 -4.63 -5.37
N ASP A 24 -21.28 -5.62 -6.11
CA ASP A 24 -21.52 -5.46 -7.54
C ASP A 24 -22.78 -4.65 -7.89
N GLY A 25 -23.57 -4.30 -6.87
CA GLY A 25 -24.79 -3.49 -6.97
C GLY A 25 -26.07 -4.29 -6.70
N ASP A 26 -25.99 -5.62 -6.75
CA ASP A 26 -27.07 -6.50 -6.32
C ASP A 26 -26.87 -6.94 -4.85
N GLU A 27 -27.95 -7.36 -4.20
CA GLU A 27 -27.87 -8.01 -2.89
C GLU A 27 -27.86 -9.53 -3.05
N GLU A 28 -26.89 -10.17 -2.40
CA GLU A 28 -26.92 -11.61 -2.17
C GLU A 28 -27.70 -11.93 -0.91
N PHE A 29 -27.92 -13.22 -0.68
CA PHE A 29 -28.50 -13.65 0.58
C PHE A 29 -27.81 -14.88 1.16
N LEU A 30 -27.75 -14.90 2.48
CA LEU A 30 -27.30 -16.04 3.26
C LEU A 30 -28.49 -16.81 3.81
N VAL A 31 -28.43 -18.14 3.77
CA VAL A 31 -29.42 -19.03 4.38
C VAL A 31 -28.78 -19.80 5.53
N ALA A 32 -29.27 -19.57 6.75
CA ALA A 32 -28.85 -20.25 7.97
C ALA A 32 -29.57 -21.59 8.11
N LEU A 33 -28.80 -22.67 8.21
CA LEU A 33 -29.30 -24.01 8.43
C LEU A 33 -28.85 -24.54 9.79
N ARG A 34 -29.84 -24.83 10.65
CA ARG A 34 -29.58 -25.34 12.00
C ARG A 34 -28.98 -26.75 12.02
N GLY A 35 -29.30 -27.57 11.02
CA GLY A 35 -28.91 -28.97 10.93
C GLY A 35 -30.08 -29.95 11.01
N PRO A 36 -29.80 -31.26 11.08
CA PRO A 36 -28.47 -31.87 11.19
C PRO A 36 -27.67 -31.90 9.88
N SER A 37 -26.38 -32.25 9.97
CA SER A 37 -25.53 -32.57 8.82
C SER A 37 -26.19 -33.66 7.94
N PRO A 38 -26.15 -33.55 6.60
CA PRO A 38 -25.41 -32.58 5.78
C PRO A 38 -26.11 -31.22 5.61
N ASN A 39 -27.35 -31.05 6.08
CA ASN A 39 -28.15 -29.84 5.91
C ASN A 39 -27.94 -28.83 7.06
N GLN A 40 -26.70 -28.70 7.52
CA GLN A 40 -26.24 -27.76 8.54
C GLN A 40 -25.28 -26.76 7.89
N GLY A 41 -25.19 -25.52 8.35
CA GLY A 41 -24.24 -24.55 7.81
C GLY A 41 -24.87 -23.23 7.39
N VAL A 42 -24.12 -22.47 6.61
CA VAL A 42 -24.64 -21.31 5.88
C VAL A 42 -24.38 -21.50 4.39
N TYR A 43 -25.41 -21.24 3.60
CA TYR A 43 -25.29 -21.12 2.14
C TYR A 43 -25.32 -19.66 1.73
N TYR A 44 -24.46 -19.32 0.79
CA TYR A 44 -24.46 -18.05 0.08
C TYR A 44 -25.12 -18.23 -1.29
N TYR A 45 -25.98 -17.28 -1.64
CA TYR A 45 -26.66 -17.23 -2.93
C TYR A 45 -26.33 -15.92 -3.65
N LYS A 46 -25.72 -16.04 -4.83
CA LYS A 46 -25.42 -14.93 -5.71
C LYS A 46 -26.43 -14.87 -6.86
N PRO A 47 -27.11 -13.74 -7.11
CA PRO A 47 -27.92 -13.59 -8.31
C PRO A 47 -27.02 -13.64 -9.55
N ILE A 48 -27.46 -14.42 -10.54
CA ILE A 48 -26.80 -14.52 -11.86
C ILE A 48 -27.67 -13.84 -12.91
N ASP A 49 -29.00 -13.98 -12.79
CA ASP A 49 -29.97 -13.29 -13.63
C ASP A 49 -31.28 -13.13 -12.84
N LEU A 50 -31.48 -11.94 -12.26
CA LEU A 50 -32.67 -11.62 -11.47
C LEU A 50 -33.96 -11.66 -12.28
N SER A 51 -33.92 -11.29 -13.57
CA SER A 51 -35.10 -11.30 -14.44
C SER A 51 -35.66 -12.70 -14.67
N ARG A 52 -34.78 -13.71 -14.60
CA ARG A 52 -35.11 -15.13 -14.73
C ARG A 52 -35.12 -15.88 -13.39
N GLY A 53 -34.83 -15.19 -12.27
CA GLY A 53 -34.72 -15.80 -10.95
C GLY A 53 -33.60 -16.84 -10.83
N LEU A 54 -32.50 -16.66 -11.56
CA LEU A 54 -31.35 -17.58 -11.55
C LEU A 54 -30.32 -17.16 -10.50
N PHE A 55 -29.93 -18.12 -9.65
CA PHE A 55 -28.95 -17.93 -8.59
C PHE A 55 -27.90 -19.03 -8.62
N ALA A 56 -26.64 -18.66 -8.41
CA ALA A 56 -25.60 -19.59 -8.01
C ALA A 56 -25.64 -19.74 -6.49
N LYS A 57 -25.31 -20.94 -5.97
CA LYS A 57 -25.21 -21.15 -4.53
C LYS A 57 -24.03 -22.03 -4.16
N TRP A 58 -23.41 -21.75 -3.04
CA TRP A 58 -22.38 -22.60 -2.44
C TRP A 58 -22.41 -22.48 -0.92
N LYS A 59 -21.78 -23.45 -0.25
CA LYS A 59 -21.70 -23.51 1.20
C LYS A 59 -20.49 -22.71 1.68
N VAL A 60 -20.66 -21.88 2.71
CA VAL A 60 -19.61 -21.00 3.24
C VAL A 60 -19.13 -21.42 4.64
N THR A 61 -19.92 -22.22 5.36
CA THR A 61 -19.53 -22.91 6.60
C THR A 61 -20.37 -24.15 6.81
N ASP A 62 -19.83 -25.14 7.52
CA ASP A 62 -20.51 -26.37 7.96
C ASP A 62 -21.09 -26.27 9.39
N ASP A 63 -20.75 -25.20 10.13
CA ASP A 63 -21.21 -25.01 11.51
C ASP A 63 -22.70 -24.67 11.58
N SER A 64 -23.39 -25.15 12.60
CA SER A 64 -24.81 -24.84 12.80
C SER A 64 -25.04 -23.34 12.91
N ALA A 65 -26.07 -22.85 12.19
CA ALA A 65 -26.44 -21.45 12.20
C ALA A 65 -27.93 -21.29 12.48
N ALA A 66 -28.25 -20.75 13.66
CA ALA A 66 -29.61 -20.33 14.03
C ALA A 66 -29.93 -18.95 13.48
N ARG A 67 -28.99 -18.01 13.62
CA ARG A 67 -29.17 -16.61 13.22
C ARG A 67 -27.89 -16.11 12.58
N ILE A 68 -28.05 -15.11 11.72
CA ILE A 68 -26.96 -14.44 11.03
C ILE A 68 -27.04 -12.96 11.37
N ALA A 69 -25.92 -12.37 11.75
CA ALA A 69 -25.72 -10.93 11.82
C ALA A 69 -24.67 -10.54 10.77
N VAL A 70 -24.87 -9.42 10.09
CA VAL A 70 -24.02 -8.95 8.99
C VAL A 70 -23.47 -7.58 9.35
N VAL A 71 -22.15 -7.47 9.42
CA VAL A 71 -21.39 -6.26 9.77
C VAL A 71 -20.01 -6.41 9.13
N ASP A 72 -19.36 -5.31 8.78
CA ASP A 72 -17.92 -5.28 8.49
C ASP A 72 -17.14 -5.42 9.81
N PHE A 73 -16.84 -6.66 10.22
CA PHE A 73 -16.25 -6.94 11.54
C PHE A 73 -14.77 -6.57 11.59
N ASN A 74 -14.10 -6.46 10.44
CA ASN A 74 -12.66 -6.19 10.33
C ASN A 74 -12.32 -4.81 9.73
N ASN A 75 -13.32 -3.98 9.43
CA ASN A 75 -13.21 -2.66 8.81
C ASN A 75 -12.50 -2.66 7.44
N ASN A 76 -12.63 -3.73 6.65
CA ASN A 76 -12.06 -3.79 5.29
C ASN A 76 -13.03 -3.25 4.21
N GLY A 77 -14.20 -2.77 4.64
CA GLY A 77 -15.28 -2.28 3.80
C GLY A 77 -16.20 -3.39 3.29
N LEU A 78 -15.85 -4.67 3.41
CA LEU A 78 -16.69 -5.80 2.98
C LEU A 78 -17.57 -6.26 4.15
N LEU A 79 -18.78 -6.69 3.84
CA LEU A 79 -19.67 -7.23 4.86
C LEU A 79 -19.26 -8.65 5.22
N ASP A 80 -18.90 -8.88 6.48
CA ASP A 80 -18.69 -10.19 7.08
C ASP A 80 -19.99 -10.71 7.69
N PHE A 81 -20.00 -11.95 8.19
CA PHE A 81 -21.15 -12.45 8.94
C PHE A 81 -20.77 -13.21 10.20
N ALA A 82 -21.61 -13.09 11.23
CA ALA A 82 -21.52 -13.86 12.46
C ALA A 82 -22.74 -14.77 12.62
N THR A 83 -22.52 -15.96 13.18
CA THR A 83 -23.58 -16.93 13.48
C THR A 83 -23.55 -17.38 14.92
N ILE A 84 -24.68 -17.92 15.38
CA ILE A 84 -24.77 -18.66 16.64
C ILE A 84 -25.33 -20.06 16.36
N GLY A 85 -24.74 -21.09 16.96
CA GLY A 85 -25.22 -22.47 16.89
C GLY A 85 -26.64 -22.64 17.42
N TYR A 86 -27.45 -23.49 16.78
CA TYR A 86 -28.83 -23.73 17.21
C TYR A 86 -28.88 -24.71 18.38
N TYR A 87 -29.23 -24.22 19.56
CA TYR A 87 -29.33 -25.04 20.78
C TYR A 87 -30.62 -24.71 21.52
N VAL A 88 -31.68 -25.49 21.28
CA VAL A 88 -32.95 -25.37 21.98
C VAL A 88 -33.40 -26.76 22.45
N PRO A 89 -33.32 -27.04 23.77
CA PRO A 89 -33.78 -28.29 24.34
C PRO A 89 -35.23 -28.61 24.00
N GLY A 90 -35.51 -29.87 23.70
CA GLY A 90 -36.84 -30.32 23.26
C GLY A 90 -37.16 -30.00 21.80
N TYR A 91 -36.21 -29.43 21.05
CA TYR A 91 -36.43 -29.04 19.66
C TYR A 91 -35.30 -29.49 18.72
N TYR A 92 -34.17 -28.79 18.73
CA TYR A 92 -32.95 -29.23 18.05
C TYR A 92 -31.74 -28.73 18.82
N ILE A 93 -30.74 -29.59 18.97
CA ILE A 93 -29.52 -29.33 19.72
C ILE A 93 -28.34 -29.65 18.81
N VAL A 94 -27.57 -28.63 18.43
CA VAL A 94 -26.25 -28.85 17.85
C VAL A 94 -25.26 -29.27 18.94
N GLU A 95 -24.35 -30.17 18.60
CA GLU A 95 -23.18 -30.45 19.42
C GLU A 95 -22.26 -29.21 19.47
N ASN A 96 -21.80 -28.81 20.66
CA ASN A 96 -20.89 -27.68 20.88
C ASN A 96 -21.36 -26.34 20.28
N PRO A 97 -22.47 -25.75 20.76
CA PRO A 97 -22.94 -24.47 20.24
C PRO A 97 -21.90 -23.35 20.47
N SER A 98 -21.52 -22.66 19.40
CA SER A 98 -20.57 -21.53 19.44
C SER A 98 -21.14 -20.31 18.73
N ILE A 99 -20.52 -19.15 19.01
CA ILE A 99 -20.66 -17.93 18.20
C ILE A 99 -19.42 -17.84 17.33
N ASN A 100 -19.61 -17.79 16.01
CA ASN A 100 -18.52 -17.76 15.04
C ASN A 100 -18.63 -16.50 14.18
N ILE A 101 -17.49 -15.92 13.82
CA ILE A 101 -17.37 -14.84 12.83
C ILE A 101 -16.71 -15.42 11.58
N TYR A 102 -17.28 -15.14 10.42
CA TYR A 102 -16.77 -15.56 9.12
C TYR A 102 -16.49 -14.35 8.27
N TYR A 103 -15.21 -14.15 7.99
CA TYR A 103 -14.78 -13.08 7.11
C TYR A 103 -15.16 -13.37 5.67
N ASN A 104 -15.61 -12.34 4.97
CA ASN A 104 -16.06 -12.44 3.58
C ASN A 104 -14.90 -12.64 2.60
N ARG A 105 -14.46 -13.90 2.52
CA ARG A 105 -13.47 -14.39 1.55
C ARG A 105 -14.11 -15.23 0.44
N PHE A 106 -15.45 -15.28 0.41
CA PHE A 106 -16.21 -16.20 -0.42
C PHE A 106 -16.98 -15.50 -1.56
N ALA A 107 -17.32 -14.22 -1.42
CA ALA A 107 -18.13 -13.50 -2.41
C ALA A 107 -17.32 -13.11 -3.67
N ASN A 108 -16.06 -12.70 -3.51
CA ASN A 108 -15.21 -12.17 -4.60
C ASN A 108 -14.50 -13.24 -5.47
N LYS A 109 -15.12 -14.39 -5.74
CA LYS A 109 -14.49 -15.47 -6.55
C LYS A 109 -14.51 -15.25 -8.08
N ASN A 110 -14.68 -14.01 -8.55
CA ASN A 110 -14.35 -13.66 -9.93
C ASN A 110 -12.87 -13.30 -10.04
N VAL A 111 -12.08 -14.33 -10.30
CA VAL A 111 -10.66 -14.27 -10.68
C VAL A 111 -10.55 -13.58 -12.05
N GLN A 112 -10.28 -12.27 -12.09
CA GLN A 112 -9.43 -11.59 -13.10
C GLN A 112 -9.34 -10.04 -12.95
N ASP A 113 -10.21 -9.39 -12.19
CA ASP A 113 -10.15 -7.95 -11.89
C ASP A 113 -10.11 -7.73 -10.37
N THR A 114 -8.99 -8.04 -9.71
CA THR A 114 -8.89 -7.75 -8.28
C THR A 114 -8.80 -6.24 -8.10
N LYS A 115 -9.88 -5.62 -7.61
CA LYS A 115 -9.97 -4.19 -7.30
C LYS A 115 -9.23 -3.79 -6.02
N GLU A 116 -8.54 -4.75 -5.41
CA GLU A 116 -7.86 -4.63 -4.12
C GLU A 116 -6.34 -4.72 -4.28
N LEU A 117 -5.64 -4.02 -3.39
CA LEU A 117 -4.19 -4.07 -3.23
C LEU A 117 -3.76 -5.41 -2.64
N GLN A 118 -2.86 -6.10 -3.33
CA GLN A 118 -2.30 -7.37 -2.88
C GLN A 118 -0.81 -7.26 -2.65
N VAL A 119 -0.31 -8.03 -1.69
CA VAL A 119 1.11 -8.19 -1.43
C VAL A 119 1.46 -9.67 -1.40
N THR A 120 2.51 -10.02 -2.11
CA THR A 120 3.08 -11.37 -2.15
C THR A 120 4.58 -11.30 -1.95
N LYS A 121 5.19 -12.42 -1.59
CA LYS A 121 6.63 -12.53 -1.52
C LYS A 121 7.17 -12.91 -2.90
N GLN A 122 8.16 -12.18 -3.35
CA GLN A 122 8.96 -12.55 -4.52
C GLN A 122 10.42 -12.54 -4.09
N ASN A 123 11.04 -13.72 -4.04
CA ASN A 123 12.34 -13.92 -3.40
C ASN A 123 12.32 -13.46 -1.93
N ASN A 124 13.21 -12.56 -1.51
CA ASN A 124 13.21 -11.95 -0.17
C ASN A 124 12.67 -10.52 -0.18
N GLU A 125 11.79 -10.21 -1.13
CA GLU A 125 11.22 -8.89 -1.36
C GLU A 125 9.68 -8.97 -1.43
N LEU A 126 9.02 -7.83 -1.23
CA LEU A 126 7.59 -7.67 -1.41
C LEU A 126 7.28 -7.29 -2.86
N LEU A 127 6.35 -8.03 -3.44
CA LEU A 127 5.69 -7.67 -4.69
C LEU A 127 4.28 -7.17 -4.37
N PHE A 128 4.05 -5.88 -4.61
CA PHE A 128 2.74 -5.27 -4.57
C PHE A 128 2.07 -5.34 -5.95
N LYS A 129 0.84 -5.86 -5.97
CA LYS A 129 -0.05 -5.84 -7.13
C LYS A 129 -1.15 -4.86 -6.82
N VAL A 130 -1.15 -3.74 -7.56
CA VAL A 130 -2.10 -2.64 -7.33
C VAL A 130 -3.10 -2.53 -8.49
N PRO A 131 -4.38 -2.26 -8.22
CA PRO A 131 -5.31 -1.80 -9.24
C PRO A 131 -4.87 -0.46 -9.81
N ARG A 132 -5.40 -0.12 -10.98
CA ARG A 132 -5.33 1.28 -11.45
C ARG A 132 -6.25 2.13 -10.58
N PRO A 133 -5.82 3.30 -10.07
CA PRO A 133 -6.63 4.05 -9.11
C PRO A 133 -7.99 4.50 -9.64
N HIS A 134 -8.12 4.80 -10.93
CA HIS A 134 -9.42 5.11 -11.55
C HIS A 134 -10.39 3.93 -11.62
N LYS A 135 -9.92 2.69 -11.42
CA LYS A 135 -10.74 1.46 -11.33
C LYS A 135 -11.06 1.08 -9.88
N ALA A 136 -10.42 1.73 -8.90
CA ALA A 136 -10.66 1.46 -7.49
C ALA A 136 -12.03 1.97 -7.06
N LEU A 137 -12.75 1.19 -6.27
CA LEU A 137 -14.06 1.58 -5.74
C LEU A 137 -13.96 2.37 -4.44
N GLN A 138 -12.90 2.15 -3.68
CA GLN A 138 -12.71 2.74 -2.36
C GLN A 138 -11.25 3.04 -2.08
N TYR A 139 -11.03 3.84 -1.04
CA TYR A 139 -9.71 4.10 -0.50
C TYR A 139 -9.12 2.81 0.10
N GLU A 140 -7.86 2.55 -0.19
CA GLU A 140 -7.11 1.45 0.39
C GLU A 140 -5.75 1.91 0.90
N MET A 141 -5.33 1.34 2.03
CA MET A 141 -4.07 1.63 2.69
C MET A 141 -3.45 0.31 3.16
N MET A 142 -2.17 0.12 2.86
CA MET A 142 -1.38 -0.98 3.39
C MET A 142 -0.07 -0.44 3.98
N PRO A 143 -0.01 -0.25 5.32
CA PRO A 143 1.27 -0.13 6.02
C PRO A 143 2.10 -1.38 5.80
N PHE A 144 3.38 -1.23 5.44
CA PHE A 144 4.23 -2.38 5.12
C PHE A 144 5.56 -2.41 5.84
N ILE A 145 6.14 -1.25 6.16
CA ILE A 145 7.40 -1.20 6.90
C ILE A 145 7.48 0.03 7.79
N THR A 146 8.01 -0.12 9.00
CA THR A 146 8.40 0.99 9.87
C THR A 146 9.92 1.04 9.95
N ILE A 147 10.51 2.19 9.65
CA ILE A 147 11.96 2.41 9.69
C ILE A 147 12.25 3.63 10.55
N GLY A 148 13.00 3.45 11.63
CA GLY A 148 13.41 4.55 12.50
C GLY A 148 12.25 5.38 13.02
N GLY A 149 11.11 4.76 13.36
CA GLY A 149 9.92 5.45 13.86
C GLY A 149 9.01 6.08 12.78
N ILE A 150 9.30 5.86 11.50
CA ILE A 150 8.48 6.32 10.37
C ILE A 150 7.87 5.10 9.68
N THR A 151 6.54 5.04 9.67
CA THR A 151 5.80 3.98 8.98
C THR A 151 5.52 4.37 7.54
N LEU A 152 5.91 3.52 6.61
CA LEU A 152 5.62 3.65 5.19
C LEU A 152 4.37 2.82 4.87
N SER A 153 3.42 3.45 4.19
CA SER A 153 2.20 2.82 3.70
C SER A 153 2.07 3.05 2.20
N LEU A 154 1.62 2.02 1.49
CA LEU A 154 1.15 2.14 0.11
C LEU A 154 -0.34 2.49 0.18
N GLU A 155 -0.72 3.64 -0.40
CA GLU A 155 -2.11 4.11 -0.43
C GLU A 155 -2.60 4.26 -1.85
N MET A 156 -3.81 3.76 -2.10
CA MET A 156 -4.55 3.91 -3.34
C MET A 156 -5.83 4.68 -3.06
N ILE A 157 -6.07 5.75 -3.80
CA ILE A 157 -7.24 6.60 -3.61
C ILE A 157 -7.95 6.73 -4.96
N PRO A 158 -9.27 6.45 -5.03
CA PRO A 158 -10.04 6.56 -6.26
C PRO A 158 -10.05 7.97 -6.85
N SER A 159 -10.58 8.06 -8.06
CA SER A 159 -10.83 9.33 -8.75
C SER A 159 -11.71 10.27 -7.94
N ASN A 160 -11.42 11.58 -8.02
CA ASN A 160 -12.27 12.64 -7.46
C ASN A 160 -12.63 12.45 -5.97
N SER A 161 -11.70 11.90 -5.21
CA SER A 161 -11.88 11.55 -3.80
C SER A 161 -11.20 12.56 -2.88
N LEU A 162 -11.74 12.70 -1.67
CA LEU A 162 -11.13 13.47 -0.59
C LEU A 162 -10.28 12.56 0.29
N ARG A 163 -9.14 13.06 0.75
CA ARG A 163 -8.28 12.38 1.72
C ARG A 163 -7.87 13.35 2.82
N GLN A 164 -8.14 12.97 4.06
CA GLN A 164 -7.66 13.68 5.25
C GLN A 164 -6.15 13.54 5.37
N VAL A 165 -5.46 14.61 5.74
CA VAL A 165 -4.02 14.67 6.01
C VAL A 165 -3.82 15.33 7.36
N ASP A 166 -2.89 14.85 8.17
CA ASP A 166 -2.53 15.55 9.40
C ASP A 166 -1.09 16.06 9.36
N LYS A 167 -0.69 16.79 10.40
CA LYS A 167 0.64 17.39 10.53
C LYS A 167 1.81 16.39 10.49
N ASN A 168 1.54 15.10 10.67
CA ASN A 168 2.54 14.02 10.68
C ASN A 168 2.49 13.18 9.40
N THR A 169 1.75 13.63 8.38
CA THR A 169 1.59 12.93 7.11
C THR A 169 2.45 13.56 6.02
N TYR A 170 3.31 12.75 5.41
CA TYR A 170 4.18 13.12 4.31
C TYR A 170 3.94 12.20 3.12
N ILE A 171 3.94 12.73 1.91
CA ILE A 171 3.42 12.02 0.73
C ILE A 171 4.43 12.08 -0.40
N LYS A 172 4.83 10.90 -0.88
CA LYS A 172 5.49 10.71 -2.17
C LYS A 172 4.48 10.14 -3.16
N VAL A 173 4.20 10.86 -4.23
CA VAL A 173 3.31 10.37 -5.30
C VAL A 173 4.08 9.36 -6.16
N LEU A 174 3.42 8.26 -6.53
CA LEU A 174 3.94 7.25 -7.47
C LEU A 174 3.24 7.34 -8.83
N SER A 175 1.93 7.59 -8.83
CA SER A 175 1.11 7.79 -10.04
C SER A 175 -0.08 8.67 -9.75
N GLY A 176 -0.52 9.46 -10.72
CA GLY A 176 -1.63 10.42 -10.58
C GLY A 176 -1.19 11.79 -10.03
N VAL A 177 -2.17 12.56 -9.56
CA VAL A 177 -1.97 13.93 -9.05
C VAL A 177 -2.81 14.14 -7.78
N ILE A 178 -2.17 14.67 -6.75
CA ILE A 178 -2.82 15.14 -5.53
C ILE A 178 -2.83 16.66 -5.50
N MET A 179 -3.92 17.25 -5.04
CA MET A 179 -4.13 18.69 -4.98
C MET A 179 -4.57 19.10 -3.57
N TRP A 180 -4.20 20.31 -3.16
CA TRP A 180 -4.67 20.90 -1.90
C TRP A 180 -4.61 22.43 -1.97
N ILE A 181 -5.24 23.05 -0.98
CA ILE A 181 -5.32 24.49 -0.85
C ILE A 181 -4.59 24.92 0.43
N ASP A 182 -3.66 25.85 0.28
CA ASP A 182 -2.96 26.51 1.39
C ASP A 182 -3.36 28.01 1.41
N SER A 183 -3.75 28.52 2.57
CA SER A 183 -4.14 29.91 2.77
C SER A 183 -3.09 30.54 3.65
N SER A 184 -2.12 31.21 3.03
CA SER A 184 -1.10 31.92 3.80
C SER A 184 -1.77 32.98 4.69
N THR A 185 -1.43 32.99 5.98
CA THR A 185 -2.00 33.91 6.97
C THR A 185 -1.59 35.37 6.74
N GLU A 186 -0.51 35.62 6.00
CA GLU A 186 0.03 36.97 5.83
C GLU A 186 -0.68 37.80 4.76
N LEU A 187 -1.38 37.19 3.79
CA LEU A 187 -1.98 37.91 2.66
C LEU A 187 -3.40 37.47 2.28
N SER A 188 -4.02 36.52 3.00
CA SER A 188 -5.32 35.94 2.62
C SER A 188 -5.36 35.42 1.18
N GLN A 189 -4.21 35.05 0.63
CA GLN A 189 -4.10 34.47 -0.71
C GLN A 189 -4.23 32.96 -0.60
N THR A 190 -5.26 32.45 -1.27
CA THR A 190 -5.49 31.02 -1.49
C THR A 190 -4.54 30.54 -2.59
N VAL A 191 -3.60 29.67 -2.23
CA VAL A 191 -2.66 29.06 -3.17
C VAL A 191 -3.07 27.61 -3.43
N ASN A 192 -3.33 27.30 -4.69
CA ASN A 192 -3.57 25.93 -5.13
C ASN A 192 -2.22 25.24 -5.33
N HIS A 193 -2.03 24.12 -4.64
CA HIS A 193 -0.86 23.26 -4.77
C HIS A 193 -1.24 21.95 -5.43
N SER A 194 -0.29 21.37 -6.15
CA SER A 194 -0.39 20.01 -6.67
C SER A 194 0.95 19.31 -6.59
N ARG A 195 0.90 17.98 -6.49
CA ARG A 195 2.08 17.11 -6.55
C ARG A 195 1.82 15.94 -7.48
N THR A 196 2.85 15.62 -8.26
CA THR A 196 2.91 14.43 -9.13
C THR A 196 4.09 13.57 -8.70
N PHE A 197 4.36 12.48 -9.43
CA PHE A 197 5.47 11.57 -9.13
C PHE A 197 6.87 12.20 -9.23
N VAL A 198 7.01 13.42 -9.77
CA VAL A 198 8.25 14.19 -9.81
C VAL A 198 7.99 15.66 -9.49
N CYS A 199 8.98 16.33 -8.87
CA CYS A 199 8.99 17.79 -8.77
C CYS A 199 9.86 18.41 -9.88
N LYS A 200 9.97 19.75 -9.91
CA LYS A 200 10.64 20.48 -11.00
C LYS A 200 12.11 20.01 -11.13
N PRO A 201 12.65 19.90 -12.36
CA PRO A 201 14.04 19.46 -12.58
C PRO A 201 15.03 20.23 -11.70
N LYS A 202 15.99 19.51 -11.10
CA LYS A 202 17.08 20.11 -10.30
C LYS A 202 16.59 21.00 -9.14
N THR A 203 15.39 20.74 -8.60
CA THR A 203 14.86 21.39 -7.40
C THR A 203 14.56 20.38 -6.30
N VAL A 204 14.24 20.87 -5.11
CA VAL A 204 13.73 20.04 -4.01
C VAL A 204 12.33 20.49 -3.60
N SER A 205 11.53 19.55 -3.11
CA SER A 205 10.19 19.81 -2.60
C SER A 205 9.99 19.06 -1.29
N SER A 206 9.36 19.70 -0.31
CA SER A 206 8.96 19.00 0.93
C SER A 206 7.93 17.93 0.58
N LEU A 207 7.99 16.78 1.25
CA LEU A 207 6.95 15.76 1.20
C LEU A 207 5.72 16.13 2.04
N ARG A 208 5.82 17.15 2.88
CA ARG A 208 4.71 17.61 3.72
C ARG A 208 3.58 18.16 2.85
N ILE A 209 2.34 17.94 3.29
CA ILE A 209 1.16 18.63 2.76
C ILE A 209 0.74 19.68 3.79
N CYS A 210 0.71 20.94 3.37
CA CYS A 210 0.21 22.06 4.17
C CYS A 210 -1.16 22.45 3.62
N SER A 211 -2.21 21.82 4.13
CA SER A 211 -3.60 22.12 3.77
C SER A 211 -4.31 22.76 4.95
N ASN A 212 -5.02 23.86 4.76
CA ASN A 212 -5.71 24.54 5.87
C ASN A 212 -6.80 23.68 6.48
N GLU A 213 -7.51 22.97 5.61
CA GLU A 213 -8.64 22.12 6.01
C GLU A 213 -8.18 20.71 6.37
N ASN A 214 -6.86 20.45 6.36
CA ASN A 214 -6.32 19.10 6.53
C ASN A 214 -6.87 18.12 5.48
N VAL A 215 -7.22 18.61 4.29
CA VAL A 215 -7.78 17.80 3.19
C VAL A 215 -6.97 17.96 1.91
N THR A 216 -6.89 16.86 1.17
CA THR A 216 -6.39 16.79 -0.20
C THR A 216 -7.46 16.20 -1.12
N THR A 217 -7.37 16.50 -2.41
CA THR A 217 -8.24 15.97 -3.46
C THR A 217 -7.43 15.22 -4.50
N THR A 218 -8.00 14.17 -5.07
CA THR A 218 -7.44 13.46 -6.24
C THR A 218 -8.05 13.95 -7.55
N GLY A 219 -7.32 13.80 -8.64
CA GLY A 219 -7.85 14.05 -9.99
C GLY A 219 -8.70 12.89 -10.52
N ASN A 220 -9.08 12.97 -11.80
CA ASN A 220 -9.91 11.98 -12.50
C ASN A 220 -9.25 10.59 -12.64
N GLU A 221 -7.92 10.51 -12.53
CA GLU A 221 -7.17 9.25 -12.65
C GLU A 221 -7.03 8.50 -11.31
N GLY A 222 -7.50 9.09 -10.21
CA GLY A 222 -7.14 8.67 -8.87
C GLY A 222 -5.64 8.87 -8.59
N ILE A 223 -5.11 8.21 -7.55
CA ILE A 223 -3.71 8.33 -7.19
C ILE A 223 -3.15 7.10 -6.46
N LEU A 224 -1.86 6.83 -6.66
CA LEU A 224 -1.04 5.90 -5.87
C LEU A 224 0.07 6.67 -5.14
N LEU A 225 0.22 6.39 -3.86
CA LEU A 225 1.09 7.13 -2.94
C LEU A 225 1.92 6.18 -2.08
N ILE A 226 3.15 6.61 -1.77
CA ILE A 226 3.80 6.21 -0.52
C ILE A 226 3.54 7.31 0.50
N VAL A 227 2.92 6.93 1.61
CA VAL A 227 2.70 7.80 2.75
C VAL A 227 3.69 7.46 3.84
N LEU A 228 4.44 8.47 4.27
CA LEU A 228 5.36 8.39 5.38
C LEU A 228 4.66 9.01 6.59
N LYS A 229 4.29 8.16 7.55
CA LYS A 229 3.64 8.54 8.79
C LYS A 229 4.67 8.57 9.90
N MET A 230 4.87 9.74 10.50
CA MET A 230 5.72 9.84 11.68
C MET A 230 4.94 9.42 12.93
N ASN A 231 5.47 8.44 13.66
CA ASN A 231 4.87 7.97 14.92
C ASN A 231 5.29 8.86 16.10
N GLU A 232 6.45 9.51 16.00
CA GLU A 232 7.01 10.41 17.01
C GLU A 232 7.34 11.80 16.43
N THR A 233 7.89 12.69 17.25
CA THR A 233 8.35 14.01 16.80
C THR A 233 9.66 13.88 16.03
N MET A 234 9.92 14.81 15.10
CA MET A 234 11.15 14.79 14.30
C MET A 234 12.42 14.80 15.17
N ASP A 235 12.38 15.47 16.32
CA ASP A 235 13.52 15.57 17.23
C ASP A 235 13.96 14.19 17.77
N SER A 236 13.01 13.26 18.00
CA SER A 236 13.33 11.90 18.47
C SER A 236 13.88 10.99 17.35
N ILE A 237 13.64 11.32 16.09
CA ILE A 237 14.00 10.53 14.90
C ILE A 237 15.23 11.11 14.17
N SER A 238 15.67 12.32 14.54
CA SER A 238 16.59 13.12 13.72
C SER A 238 18.03 12.59 13.59
N ARG A 239 18.50 11.71 14.48
CA ARG A 239 19.91 11.31 14.52
C ARG A 239 20.15 9.87 14.97
N PHE A 240 20.73 9.07 14.07
CA PHE A 240 21.27 7.75 14.38
C PHE A 240 22.80 7.80 14.35
N ASP A 241 23.44 7.37 15.44
CA ASP A 241 24.91 7.30 15.50
C ASP A 241 25.48 6.05 14.83
N SER A 242 24.65 5.05 14.54
CA SER A 242 25.03 3.87 13.76
C SER A 242 23.79 3.22 13.13
N ILE A 243 24.01 2.46 12.05
CA ILE A 243 22.92 1.80 11.31
C ILE A 243 22.18 0.76 12.16
N GLN A 244 22.86 0.14 13.13
CA GLN A 244 22.27 -0.86 14.03
C GLN A 244 21.22 -0.27 14.98
N LYS A 245 21.20 1.06 15.16
CA LYS A 245 20.17 1.76 15.94
C LYS A 245 18.91 2.07 15.14
N VAL A 246 18.94 1.91 13.81
CA VAL A 246 17.76 2.12 12.97
C VAL A 246 16.87 0.90 13.11
N THR A 247 15.75 1.05 13.81
CA THR A 247 14.74 -0.02 13.92
C THR A 247 14.08 -0.24 12.57
N ILE A 248 13.85 -1.51 12.23
CA ILE A 248 13.16 -1.92 11.01
C ILE A 248 12.13 -2.98 11.39
N GLU A 249 10.87 -2.71 11.09
CA GLU A 249 9.77 -3.59 11.46
C GLU A 249 8.88 -3.84 10.24
N ASN A 250 8.60 -5.10 9.95
CA ASN A 250 7.57 -5.49 9.00
C ASN A 250 6.21 -5.33 9.69
N VAL A 251 5.39 -4.40 9.20
CA VAL A 251 4.11 -4.02 9.82
C VAL A 251 2.91 -4.40 8.96
N LEU A 252 3.10 -5.34 8.02
CA LEU A 252 2.00 -5.91 7.24
C LEU A 252 0.94 -6.52 8.16
N SER A 253 -0.32 -6.22 7.87
CA SER A 253 -1.46 -6.64 8.69
C SER A 253 -1.61 -8.15 8.75
N GLU A 254 -2.25 -8.67 9.80
CA GLU A 254 -2.54 -10.10 9.99
C GLU A 254 -3.36 -10.74 8.85
N TYR A 255 -3.98 -9.92 7.99
CA TYR A 255 -4.69 -10.37 6.79
C TYR A 255 -3.74 -10.80 5.66
N CYS A 256 -2.47 -10.37 5.71
CA CYS A 256 -1.44 -10.79 4.77
C CYS A 256 -0.93 -12.21 5.11
N SER A 257 -0.45 -12.93 4.10
CA SER A 257 0.05 -14.30 4.30
C SER A 257 1.19 -14.33 5.33
N GLU A 258 1.28 -15.43 6.08
CA GLU A 258 2.36 -15.59 7.07
C GLU A 258 3.75 -15.48 6.41
N GLU A 259 3.88 -15.96 5.17
CA GLU A 259 5.13 -15.87 4.41
C GLU A 259 5.60 -14.43 4.19
N VAL A 260 4.70 -13.49 3.85
CA VAL A 260 5.09 -12.07 3.69
C VAL A 260 5.31 -11.38 5.03
N ARG A 261 4.56 -11.74 6.07
CA ARG A 261 4.72 -11.16 7.42
C ARG A 261 6.01 -11.61 8.09
N ASN A 262 6.51 -12.79 7.76
CA ASN A 262 7.75 -13.32 8.31
C ASN A 262 9.01 -12.86 7.54
N LEU A 263 8.86 -12.04 6.49
CA LEU A 263 10.01 -11.41 5.85
C LEU A 263 10.68 -10.41 6.79
N SER A 264 11.99 -10.56 6.93
CA SER A 264 12.86 -9.63 7.66
C SER A 264 13.58 -8.70 6.69
N PHE A 265 13.55 -7.41 6.98
CA PHE A 265 14.28 -6.40 6.22
C PHE A 265 15.47 -5.89 7.04
N GLN A 266 16.61 -5.71 6.40
CA GLN A 266 17.81 -5.20 7.04
C GLN A 266 18.64 -4.37 6.07
N PHE A 267 19.33 -3.37 6.60
CA PHE A 267 20.38 -2.67 5.87
C PHE A 267 21.62 -3.55 5.78
N ILE A 268 22.04 -3.86 4.56
CA ILE A 268 23.26 -4.62 4.25
C ILE A 268 24.27 -3.65 3.67
N ARG A 269 25.54 -3.76 4.08
CA ARG A 269 26.59 -2.87 3.59
C ARG A 269 26.84 -3.12 2.09
N CYS A 270 27.02 -2.07 1.32
CA CYS A 270 27.08 -2.15 -0.14
C CYS A 270 28.25 -3.01 -0.65
N ASP A 271 29.32 -3.17 0.12
CA ASP A 271 30.47 -4.03 -0.20
C ASP A 271 30.26 -5.53 0.12
N GLU A 272 29.11 -5.89 0.70
CA GLU A 272 28.71 -7.28 0.97
C GLU A 272 27.86 -7.90 -0.15
N TYR A 273 27.32 -7.07 -1.05
CA TYR A 273 26.53 -7.56 -2.19
C TYR A 273 27.40 -8.13 -3.32
N ASP A 274 26.81 -9.02 -4.12
CA ASP A 274 27.48 -9.63 -5.29
C ASP A 274 27.83 -8.60 -6.37
N TRP A 275 27.07 -7.51 -6.47
CA TRP A 275 27.30 -6.39 -7.40
C TRP A 275 28.28 -5.35 -6.87
N LYS A 276 28.96 -5.61 -5.73
CA LYS A 276 29.88 -4.67 -5.10
C LYS A 276 30.90 -4.10 -6.06
N THR A 277 31.18 -2.80 -5.88
CA THR A 277 32.34 -2.15 -6.47
C THR A 277 33.43 -2.08 -5.41
N GLU A 278 34.71 -2.19 -5.80
CA GLU A 278 35.84 -1.96 -4.87
C GLU A 278 35.80 -0.55 -4.24
N LYS A 279 35.08 0.39 -4.87
CA LYS A 279 34.90 1.77 -4.39
C LYS A 279 33.99 1.86 -3.16
N CYS A 280 33.08 0.91 -2.96
CA CYS A 280 32.19 0.87 -1.78
C CYS A 280 32.84 0.21 -0.56
N LYS A 281 34.05 -0.37 -0.71
CA LYS A 281 34.69 -1.17 0.34
C LYS A 281 35.05 -0.34 1.56
N GLY A 282 34.60 -0.78 2.72
CA GLY A 282 34.85 -0.09 3.99
C GLY A 282 34.12 1.24 4.15
N LEU A 283 33.20 1.58 3.24
CA LEU A 283 32.31 2.72 3.43
C LEU A 283 31.12 2.30 4.30
N GLU A 284 30.69 3.21 5.17
CA GLU A 284 29.43 3.11 5.90
C GLU A 284 28.27 3.50 4.96
N PHE A 285 28.10 2.69 3.92
CA PHE A 285 27.09 2.81 2.88
C PHE A 285 26.28 1.52 2.81
N TYR A 286 24.96 1.63 2.94
CA TYR A 286 24.07 0.50 3.11
C TYR A 286 22.88 0.56 2.16
N ASN A 287 22.38 -0.62 1.79
CA ASN A 287 21.21 -0.80 0.96
C ASN A 287 20.23 -1.79 1.61
N MET A 288 18.95 -1.48 1.50
CA MET A 288 17.84 -2.37 1.82
C MET A 288 16.90 -2.44 0.62
N LYS A 289 16.97 -3.57 -0.09
CA LYS A 289 16.07 -3.94 -1.19
C LYS A 289 14.69 -4.30 -0.64
N GLY A 290 13.64 -4.26 -1.45
CA GLY A 290 12.45 -4.97 -1.00
C GLY A 290 11.08 -4.69 -1.59
N PHE A 291 10.86 -3.73 -2.48
CA PHE A 291 9.47 -3.36 -2.81
C PHE A 291 9.27 -3.12 -4.30
N GLU A 292 8.78 -4.14 -5.00
CA GLU A 292 8.36 -4.03 -6.40
C GLU A 292 6.86 -3.71 -6.46
N ILE A 293 6.45 -2.76 -7.30
CA ILE A 293 5.05 -2.38 -7.48
C ILE A 293 4.67 -2.55 -8.95
N LYS A 294 3.62 -3.34 -9.20
CA LYS A 294 3.09 -3.60 -10.54
C LYS A 294 1.58 -3.43 -10.60
N PHE A 295 1.07 -3.07 -11.77
CA PHE A 295 -0.37 -3.08 -12.00
C PHE A 295 -0.90 -4.51 -12.14
N VAL A 296 -2.02 -4.78 -11.49
CA VAL A 296 -2.61 -6.13 -11.45
C VAL A 296 -3.26 -6.53 -12.77
N ASP A 297 -3.67 -5.57 -13.60
CA ASP A 297 -4.41 -5.84 -14.84
C ASP A 297 -3.52 -6.35 -15.98
N ASN A 298 -2.25 -5.97 -16.02
CA ASN A 298 -1.33 -6.32 -17.11
C ASN A 298 0.10 -6.67 -16.67
N ASP A 299 0.38 -6.73 -15.36
CA ASP A 299 1.72 -6.93 -14.81
C ASP A 299 2.75 -5.85 -15.22
N GLU A 300 2.27 -4.68 -15.65
CA GLU A 300 3.13 -3.55 -15.98
C GLU A 300 3.86 -3.06 -14.73
N HIS A 301 5.18 -2.96 -14.83
CA HIS A 301 6.03 -2.44 -13.77
C HIS A 301 5.78 -0.94 -13.59
N LEU A 302 5.32 -0.53 -12.40
CA LEU A 302 5.15 0.87 -12.04
C LEU A 302 6.47 1.44 -11.53
N CYS A 303 6.98 0.88 -10.43
CA CYS A 303 8.25 1.27 -9.86
C CYS A 303 8.83 0.19 -8.94
N TYR A 304 10.13 0.33 -8.68
CA TYR A 304 10.85 -0.42 -7.67
C TYR A 304 11.33 0.55 -6.59
N ILE A 305 11.10 0.22 -5.32
CA ILE A 305 11.51 1.01 -4.17
C ILE A 305 12.53 0.21 -3.36
N GLN A 306 13.61 0.88 -3.03
CA GLN A 306 14.66 0.41 -2.11
C GLN A 306 15.13 1.59 -1.28
N LEU A 307 15.76 1.28 -0.15
CA LEU A 307 16.26 2.29 0.78
C LEU A 307 17.78 2.24 0.88
N TRP A 308 18.34 3.39 1.17
CA TRP A 308 19.77 3.59 1.30
C TRP A 308 20.07 4.36 2.57
N ALA A 309 21.19 4.04 3.19
CA ALA A 309 21.73 4.80 4.32
C ALA A 309 23.22 5.05 4.11
N ALA A 310 23.69 6.25 4.43
CA ALA A 310 25.07 6.65 4.27
C ALA A 310 25.52 7.47 5.47
N ALA A 311 26.69 7.15 6.04
CA ALA A 311 27.25 7.93 7.14
C ALA A 311 27.76 9.30 6.67
N GLN A 312 28.03 10.18 7.62
CA GLN A 312 28.61 11.49 7.35
C GLN A 312 29.92 11.37 6.54
N GLY A 313 30.01 12.12 5.44
CA GLY A 313 31.20 12.16 4.58
C GLY A 313 31.27 11.03 3.54
N THR A 314 30.30 10.12 3.52
CA THR A 314 30.24 9.04 2.55
C THR A 314 29.82 9.55 1.18
N ASN A 315 30.60 9.21 0.14
CA ASN A 315 30.24 9.42 -1.26
C ASN A 315 29.67 8.10 -1.80
N CYS A 316 28.41 8.09 -2.22
CA CYS A 316 27.70 6.91 -2.72
C CYS A 316 28.00 6.57 -4.19
N GLU A 317 29.13 7.07 -4.71
CA GLU A 317 29.62 6.90 -6.08
C GLU A 317 28.79 7.63 -7.17
N VAL A 318 29.49 8.32 -8.06
CA VAL A 318 28.90 8.93 -9.27
C VAL A 318 28.69 7.84 -10.32
N HIS A 319 27.47 7.74 -10.84
CA HIS A 319 27.07 6.78 -11.86
C HIS A 319 26.00 7.40 -12.77
N ASN A 320 25.70 6.76 -13.91
CA ASN A 320 24.85 7.33 -14.97
C ASN A 320 23.74 6.40 -15.48
N HIS A 321 23.49 5.27 -14.81
CA HIS A 321 22.45 4.29 -15.16
C HIS A 321 22.52 3.72 -16.59
N SER A 322 23.69 3.78 -17.24
CA SER A 322 23.88 3.21 -18.60
C SER A 322 23.63 1.69 -18.68
N ASN A 323 23.70 0.97 -17.56
CA ASN A 323 23.49 -0.47 -17.50
C ASN A 323 22.01 -0.87 -17.36
N VAL A 324 21.14 0.02 -16.86
CA VAL A 324 19.71 -0.25 -16.62
C VAL A 324 18.92 1.02 -16.85
N SER A 325 18.04 1.02 -17.86
CA SER A 325 17.18 2.17 -18.16
C SER A 325 16.14 2.36 -17.05
N SER A 326 16.27 3.45 -16.29
CA SER A 326 15.32 3.84 -15.26
C SER A 326 15.34 5.35 -15.03
N CYS A 327 14.26 5.86 -14.43
CA CYS A 327 14.07 7.26 -14.08
C CYS A 327 13.96 7.37 -12.56
N GLU A 328 15.09 7.56 -11.87
CA GLU A 328 15.12 7.50 -10.41
C GLU A 328 14.82 8.84 -9.71
N VAL A 329 14.08 8.77 -8.61
CA VAL A 329 13.78 9.91 -7.75
C VAL A 329 13.97 9.48 -6.31
N HIS A 330 14.76 10.24 -5.55
CA HIS A 330 14.97 9.98 -4.14
C HIS A 330 14.11 10.89 -3.27
N ALA A 331 13.52 10.28 -2.24
CA ALA A 331 12.88 10.95 -1.13
C ALA A 331 13.73 10.71 0.11
N CYS A 332 14.31 11.78 0.67
CA CYS A 332 15.09 11.68 1.89
C CYS A 332 14.13 11.48 3.08
N ILE A 333 14.30 10.38 3.80
CA ILE A 333 13.54 10.15 5.04
C ILE A 333 14.17 10.97 6.16
N ILE A 334 15.48 10.81 6.40
CA ILE A 334 16.22 11.46 7.48
C ILE A 334 17.58 11.95 6.95
N ASN A 335 17.88 13.23 7.20
CA ASN A 335 19.16 13.86 6.91
C ASN A 335 19.75 14.46 8.20
N SER A 336 20.44 13.64 8.98
CA SER A 336 20.92 14.01 10.32
C SER A 336 21.92 15.17 10.36
N THR A 337 22.57 15.49 9.23
CA THR A 337 23.51 16.62 9.15
C THR A 337 22.88 17.87 8.57
N GLY A 338 21.68 17.75 7.97
CA GLY A 338 21.08 18.78 7.12
C GLY A 338 21.84 19.06 5.82
N LYS A 339 22.95 18.35 5.55
CA LYS A 339 23.87 18.61 4.43
C LYS A 339 23.96 17.45 3.44
N GLY A 340 23.30 16.32 3.69
CA GLY A 340 23.17 15.25 2.70
C GLY A 340 22.37 15.70 1.47
N GLY A 341 22.59 15.05 0.33
CA GLY A 341 21.87 15.37 -0.89
C GLY A 341 22.44 14.72 -2.14
N MET A 342 21.95 15.15 -3.30
CA MET A 342 22.39 14.65 -4.60
C MET A 342 23.47 15.55 -5.18
N MET A 343 24.39 14.98 -5.95
CA MET A 343 25.34 15.73 -6.77
C MET A 343 25.19 15.32 -8.23
N TYR A 344 25.23 16.29 -9.13
CA TYR A 344 25.16 16.04 -10.57
C TYR A 344 26.12 16.96 -11.32
N LEU A 345 26.60 16.52 -12.48
CA LEU A 345 27.46 17.32 -13.34
C LEU A 345 26.68 18.50 -13.94
N ILE A 346 27.27 19.69 -13.87
CA ILE A 346 26.69 20.93 -14.41
C ILE A 346 26.51 20.79 -15.93
N ASN A 347 27.49 20.19 -16.61
CA ASN A 347 27.47 19.92 -18.03
C ASN A 347 27.43 18.40 -18.29
N SER A 348 26.26 17.87 -18.65
CA SER A 348 26.05 16.44 -18.85
C SER A 348 26.66 15.87 -20.14
N LYS A 349 27.32 16.71 -20.95
CA LYS A 349 28.07 16.30 -22.15
C LYS A 349 29.56 16.05 -21.90
N GLU A 350 30.06 16.36 -20.70
CA GLU A 350 31.45 16.08 -20.33
C GLU A 350 31.57 14.64 -19.86
N ASP A 351 32.61 13.95 -20.34
CA ASP A 351 32.92 12.60 -19.86
C ASP A 351 33.33 12.68 -18.39
N TYR A 352 32.57 11.98 -17.54
CA TYR A 352 32.93 11.80 -16.15
C TYR A 352 34.12 10.85 -16.05
N ASP A 353 35.21 11.32 -15.45
CA ASP A 353 36.32 10.48 -15.02
C ASP A 353 36.47 10.62 -13.51
N PRO A 354 36.27 9.54 -12.72
CA PRO A 354 36.37 9.57 -11.28
C PRO A 354 37.76 10.01 -10.76
N LEU A 355 38.80 9.97 -11.58
CA LEU A 355 40.16 10.37 -11.22
C LEU A 355 40.46 11.83 -11.53
N THR A 356 39.78 12.43 -12.52
CA THR A 356 40.18 13.74 -13.06
C THR A 356 39.08 14.80 -13.05
N THR A 357 37.81 14.42 -12.96
CA THR A 357 36.69 15.38 -12.87
C THR A 357 36.70 16.10 -11.51
N PRO A 358 36.94 17.42 -11.47
CA PRO A 358 37.00 18.16 -10.21
C PRO A 358 35.61 18.41 -9.62
N ASN A 359 35.52 18.52 -8.30
CA ASN A 359 34.27 18.82 -7.58
C ASN A 359 33.58 20.12 -8.04
N SER A 360 34.32 21.07 -8.63
CA SER A 360 33.76 22.32 -9.17
C SER A 360 32.86 22.12 -10.39
N GLN A 361 32.92 20.96 -11.05
CA GLN A 361 32.02 20.61 -12.16
C GLN A 361 30.69 20.02 -11.67
N PHE A 362 30.54 19.79 -10.37
CA PHE A 362 29.32 19.29 -9.77
C PHE A 362 28.50 20.41 -9.15
N GLN A 363 27.19 20.30 -9.30
CA GLN A 363 26.23 21.04 -8.50
C GLN A 363 25.65 20.12 -7.43
N LYS A 364 25.65 20.61 -6.19
CA LYS A 364 25.04 19.93 -5.05
C LYS A 364 23.60 20.40 -4.88
N LEU A 365 22.70 19.45 -4.68
CA LEU A 365 21.31 19.66 -4.31
C LEU A 365 21.09 19.05 -2.92
N GLU A 366 21.08 19.88 -1.88
CA GLU A 366 20.81 19.44 -0.52
C GLU A 366 19.35 18.99 -0.40
N VAL A 367 19.12 17.79 0.12
CA VAL A 367 17.78 17.20 0.28
C VAL A 367 17.52 16.98 1.76
N SER A 368 16.79 17.91 2.38
CA SER A 368 16.44 17.85 3.80
C SER A 368 15.60 16.62 4.16
N SER A 369 15.53 16.28 5.45
CA SER A 369 14.62 15.23 5.94
C SER A 369 13.19 15.48 5.48
N LEU A 370 12.55 14.45 4.93
CA LEU A 370 11.19 14.47 4.38
C LEU A 370 11.03 15.43 3.18
N TYR A 371 12.04 15.49 2.32
CA TYR A 371 12.00 16.16 1.02
C TYR A 371 12.32 15.17 -0.10
N GLU A 372 11.80 15.41 -1.29
CA GLU A 372 12.22 14.75 -2.52
C GLU A 372 12.96 15.72 -3.45
N HIS A 373 13.84 15.20 -4.29
CA HIS A 373 14.45 15.98 -5.37
C HIS A 373 13.72 15.76 -6.70
N GLY A 374 13.91 16.70 -7.62
CA GLY A 374 13.39 16.61 -8.98
C GLY A 374 14.34 15.90 -9.93
N LEU A 375 13.95 15.89 -11.20
CA LEU A 375 14.68 15.24 -12.30
C LEU A 375 16.16 15.66 -12.35
N LEU A 376 17.07 14.68 -12.36
CA LEU A 376 18.52 14.88 -12.56
C LEU A 376 19.02 14.35 -13.90
N TRP A 377 18.27 13.49 -14.57
CA TRP A 377 18.60 13.03 -15.92
C TRP A 377 18.32 14.11 -16.97
N ASN A 378 18.88 13.90 -18.16
CA ASN A 378 18.72 14.83 -19.27
C ASN A 378 17.28 14.80 -19.81
N ILE A 379 16.69 15.98 -19.97
CA ILE A 379 15.41 16.19 -20.65
C ILE A 379 15.60 17.11 -21.84
N ASP A 380 14.86 16.85 -22.92
CA ASP A 380 14.85 17.69 -24.12
C ASP A 380 14.02 18.98 -23.91
N GLU A 381 13.96 19.82 -24.95
CA GLU A 381 13.18 21.07 -24.93
C GLU A 381 11.67 20.83 -24.76
N GLN A 382 11.19 19.63 -25.13
CA GLN A 382 9.81 19.17 -24.95
C GLN A 382 9.58 18.48 -23.59
N LYS A 383 10.58 18.51 -22.69
CA LYS A 383 10.56 17.89 -21.36
C LYS A 383 10.44 16.36 -21.38
N LYS A 384 10.87 15.71 -22.46
CA LYS A 384 10.95 14.24 -22.54
C LYS A 384 12.35 13.78 -22.11
N THR A 385 12.43 12.58 -21.55
CA THR A 385 13.70 11.93 -21.24
C THR A 385 14.52 11.73 -22.50
N VAL A 386 15.79 12.13 -22.48
CA VAL A 386 16.77 11.82 -23.52
C VAL A 386 17.19 10.36 -23.36
N LEU A 387 17.11 9.58 -24.44
CA LEU A 387 17.46 8.15 -24.47
C LEU A 387 18.89 7.92 -24.94
#